data_AF-A0A2W4NY32-F1
#
_entry.id   AF-A0A2W4NY32-F1
#
_cell.length_a   1.000
_cell.length_b   1.000
_cell.length_c   1.000
_cell.angle_alpha   90.00
_cell.angle_beta   90.00
_cell.angle_gamma   90.00
#
_symmetry.space_group_name_H-M   'P 1'
#
loop_
_entity.id
_entity.type
_entity.pdbx_description
1 polymer ?
#
loop_
_entity_poly.entity_id
_entity_poly.type
_entity_poly.pdbx_seq_one_letter_code
_entity_poly.pdbx_strand_id
1 'polypeptide(L)'
;MASEQAASQASQATPVTSLSIWINAFIPGDLEGAEVVPGSGAHAGKTMLPTPGPINAWFLTDQRGFSADPDAHSRMHSRAEIDLTRRELVSQHHRCDDTIQIDPETGEEVCRETPDNSDMAFEALAQDPDTGVLSLKVHGSTKNACMKVANIKVSPNLDYTGEISIAMDDDRTMVTVTFDGWIETYPAFEMYAAVNGGAPVVVFQEGVQAGATPLNLAGPATRQIKYTARLSRGA
;
A
#
# COMPACT_ATOMS: atom_id res chain seq x y z
N MET A 1 -56.18 31.19 -9.35
CA MET A 1 -55.63 30.07 -10.14
C MET A 1 -54.13 30.22 -10.20
N ALA A 2 -53.43 29.11 -9.96
CA ALA A 2 -51.99 28.88 -10.11
C ALA A 2 -51.05 29.61 -9.13
N SER A 3 -50.86 28.97 -7.97
CA SER A 3 -49.66 29.12 -7.13
C SER A 3 -48.62 28.10 -7.61
N GLU A 4 -47.54 28.60 -8.23
CA GLU A 4 -46.36 27.83 -8.62
C GLU A 4 -45.65 27.25 -7.38
N GLN A 5 -45.76 25.94 -7.20
CA GLN A 5 -44.87 25.18 -6.34
C GLN A 5 -43.57 24.92 -7.11
N ALA A 6 -42.54 25.72 -6.84
CA ALA A 6 -41.18 25.39 -7.22
C ALA A 6 -40.73 24.19 -6.37
N ALA A 7 -40.83 22.99 -6.94
CA ALA A 7 -40.27 21.78 -6.35
C ALA A 7 -38.73 21.90 -6.37
N SER A 8 -38.14 22.11 -5.19
CA SER A 8 -36.72 21.91 -4.94
C SER A 8 -36.39 20.43 -5.18
N GLN A 9 -35.91 20.09 -6.36
CA GLN A 9 -35.31 18.79 -6.62
C GLN A 9 -33.97 18.74 -5.87
N ALA A 10 -33.99 18.23 -4.64
CA ALA A 10 -32.77 17.77 -4.00
C ALA A 10 -32.22 16.62 -4.87
N SER A 11 -31.04 16.83 -5.47
CA SER A 11 -30.27 15.76 -6.11
C SER A 11 -30.12 14.64 -5.09
N GLN A 12 -30.78 13.50 -5.32
CA GLN A 12 -30.62 12.35 -4.43
C GLN A 12 -29.20 11.82 -4.59
N ALA A 13 -28.43 11.89 -3.50
CA ALA A 13 -27.08 11.35 -3.45
C ALA A 13 -27.12 9.86 -3.82
N THR A 14 -26.18 9.43 -4.67
CA THR A 14 -26.14 8.02 -5.08
C THR A 14 -25.57 7.17 -3.95
N PRO A 15 -26.21 6.03 -3.61
CA PRO A 15 -25.66 5.09 -2.64
C PRO A 15 -24.29 4.55 -3.05
N VAL A 16 -23.43 4.32 -2.06
CA VAL A 16 -22.16 3.62 -2.17
C VAL A 16 -22.43 2.12 -2.19
N THR A 17 -22.03 1.48 -3.27
CA THR A 17 -22.27 0.05 -3.53
C THR A 17 -20.98 -0.75 -3.65
N SER A 18 -19.86 -0.13 -4.01
CA SER A 18 -18.55 -0.78 -4.04
C SER A 18 -17.46 0.05 -3.38
N LEU A 19 -16.45 -0.66 -2.88
CA LEU A 19 -15.26 -0.10 -2.26
C LEU A 19 -14.02 -0.82 -2.78
N SER A 20 -13.10 -0.05 -3.36
CA SER A 20 -11.74 -0.48 -3.68
C SER A 20 -10.80 0.05 -2.60
N ILE A 21 -9.91 -0.79 -2.08
CA ILE A 21 -8.89 -0.41 -1.10
C ILE A 21 -7.56 -1.00 -1.56
N TRP A 22 -6.48 -0.24 -1.45
CA TRP A 22 -5.14 -0.77 -1.66
C TRP A 22 -4.11 -0.17 -0.71
N ILE A 23 -3.11 -0.98 -0.38
CA ILE A 23 -1.94 -0.62 0.41
C ILE A 23 -0.67 -0.92 -0.40
N ASN A 24 0.28 0.02 -0.38
CA ASN A 24 1.59 -0.13 -0.98
C ASN A 24 2.68 0.02 0.08
N ALA A 25 3.77 -0.73 -0.07
CA ALA A 25 5.06 -0.43 0.55
C ALA A 25 6.07 -0.11 -0.55
N PHE A 26 6.80 1.00 -0.44
CA PHE A 26 7.75 1.46 -1.46
C PHE A 26 8.91 2.24 -0.84
N ILE A 27 10.06 2.23 -1.49
CA ILE A 27 11.26 2.99 -1.15
C ILE A 27 11.26 4.27 -1.99
N PRO A 28 11.11 5.46 -1.37
CA PRO A 28 11.08 6.71 -2.12
C PRO A 28 12.35 6.97 -2.93
N GLY A 29 12.20 7.64 -4.07
CA GLY A 29 13.34 8.02 -4.93
C GLY A 29 14.29 9.03 -4.29
N ASP A 30 13.79 9.81 -3.34
CA ASP A 30 14.45 10.91 -2.64
C ASP A 30 14.79 10.59 -1.18
N LEU A 31 14.85 9.29 -0.83
CA LEU A 31 15.17 8.87 0.53
C LEU A 31 16.56 9.35 0.96
N GLU A 32 16.67 9.85 2.19
CA GLU A 32 17.96 10.23 2.78
C GLU A 32 18.94 9.04 2.75
N GLY A 33 20.17 9.30 2.30
CA GLY A 33 21.20 8.27 2.14
C GLY A 33 21.13 7.51 0.81
N ALA A 34 20.17 7.81 -0.07
CA ALA A 34 20.17 7.28 -1.43
C ALA A 34 21.25 7.95 -2.28
N GLU A 35 21.92 7.14 -3.10
CA GLU A 35 22.94 7.59 -4.04
C GLU A 35 22.44 7.44 -5.48
N VAL A 36 22.94 8.29 -6.36
CA VAL A 36 22.63 8.22 -7.79
C VAL A 36 23.47 7.12 -8.43
N VAL A 37 22.83 6.24 -9.19
CA VAL A 37 23.50 5.20 -9.97
C VAL A 37 24.45 5.86 -10.99
N PRO A 38 25.76 5.53 -10.99
CA PRO A 38 26.73 6.13 -11.89
C PRO A 38 26.64 5.58 -13.31
N GLY A 39 27.46 6.13 -14.20
CA GLY A 39 27.65 5.62 -15.56
C GLY A 39 26.59 6.09 -16.56
N SER A 40 26.40 5.30 -17.62
CA SER A 40 25.50 5.61 -18.74
C SER A 40 24.58 4.44 -19.11
N GLY A 41 24.41 3.48 -18.20
CA GLY A 41 23.57 2.29 -18.38
C GLY A 41 22.07 2.57 -18.23
N ALA A 42 21.25 1.52 -18.31
CA ALA A 42 19.78 1.62 -18.23
C ALA A 42 19.25 2.15 -16.89
N HIS A 43 20.09 2.14 -15.85
CA HIS A 43 19.76 2.63 -14.51
C HIS A 43 20.46 3.93 -14.15
N ALA A 44 21.30 4.49 -15.03
CA ALA A 44 22.00 5.74 -14.77
C ALA A 44 21.02 6.87 -14.43
N GLY A 45 21.33 7.63 -13.37
CA GLY A 45 20.48 8.72 -12.90
C GLY A 45 19.32 8.29 -11.98
N LYS A 46 19.04 6.98 -11.84
CA LYS A 46 18.14 6.47 -10.80
C LYS A 46 18.83 6.50 -9.44
N THR A 47 18.06 6.34 -8.36
CA THR A 47 18.61 6.23 -7.02
C THR A 47 18.68 4.80 -6.50
N MET A 48 19.71 4.51 -5.72
CA MET A 48 19.97 3.22 -5.08
C MET A 48 20.35 3.40 -3.61
N LEU A 49 20.19 2.34 -2.81
CA LEU A 49 20.56 2.33 -1.39
C LEU A 49 21.49 1.16 -1.10
N PRO A 50 22.48 1.35 -0.21
CA PRO A 50 23.32 0.26 0.27
C PRO A 50 22.55 -0.64 1.24
N THR A 51 22.88 -1.92 1.21
CA THR A 51 22.51 -2.84 2.29
C THR A 51 23.33 -2.47 3.53
N PRO A 52 22.71 -2.37 4.71
CA PRO A 52 23.46 -2.11 5.93
C PRO A 52 24.42 -3.25 6.29
N GLY A 53 25.52 -2.91 6.97
CA GLY A 53 26.51 -3.88 7.45
C GLY A 53 27.62 -4.18 6.43
N PRO A 54 28.34 -5.32 6.55
CA PRO A 54 29.51 -5.61 5.72
C PRO A 54 29.17 -6.10 4.30
N ILE A 55 27.88 -6.19 3.96
CA ILE A 55 27.42 -6.69 2.66
C ILE A 55 27.40 -5.52 1.68
N ASN A 56 28.34 -5.51 0.73
CA ASN A 56 28.36 -4.52 -0.35
C ASN A 56 27.34 -4.86 -1.45
N ALA A 57 26.05 -4.74 -1.15
CA ALA A 57 24.96 -4.93 -2.11
C ALA A 57 24.09 -3.68 -2.15
N TRP A 58 23.81 -3.19 -3.35
CA TRP A 58 23.04 -1.96 -3.55
C TRP A 58 21.79 -2.25 -4.35
N PHE A 59 20.68 -1.62 -3.97
CA PHE A 59 19.37 -1.90 -4.57
C PHE A 59 18.71 -0.61 -5.04
N LEU A 60 18.06 -0.66 -6.20
CA LEU A 60 17.27 0.48 -6.68
C LEU A 60 16.11 0.81 -5.72
N THR A 61 15.85 2.10 -5.54
CA THR A 61 14.59 2.58 -4.96
C THR A 61 13.46 2.48 -5.99
N ASP A 62 12.23 2.76 -5.58
CA ASP A 62 11.06 2.76 -6.45
C ASP A 62 10.94 4.02 -7.34
N GLN A 63 11.89 4.95 -7.26
CA GLN A 63 11.96 6.16 -8.10
C GLN A 63 10.70 7.04 -8.06
N ARG A 64 9.98 7.05 -6.94
CA ARG A 64 8.73 7.79 -6.80
C ARG A 64 8.52 8.34 -5.40
N GLY A 65 7.56 9.25 -5.28
CA GLY A 65 6.93 9.62 -4.01
C GLY A 65 5.59 8.89 -3.82
N PHE A 66 4.77 9.38 -2.89
CA PHE A 66 3.42 8.88 -2.69
C PHE A 66 2.56 9.03 -3.96
N SER A 67 1.75 8.02 -4.25
CA SER A 67 0.89 7.99 -5.43
C SER A 67 -0.39 7.22 -5.15
N ALA A 68 -1.52 7.82 -5.56
CA ALA A 68 -2.81 7.16 -5.51
C ALA A 68 -3.06 6.23 -6.72
N ASP A 69 -2.10 6.11 -7.64
CA ASP A 69 -2.18 5.14 -8.73
C ASP A 69 -2.02 3.71 -8.17
N PRO A 70 -3.04 2.82 -8.30
CA PRO A 70 -2.94 1.45 -7.80
C PRO A 70 -1.85 0.62 -8.51
N ASP A 71 -1.37 1.07 -9.67
CA ASP A 71 -0.31 0.41 -10.45
C ASP A 71 1.07 1.09 -10.26
N ALA A 72 1.18 2.04 -9.31
CA ALA A 72 2.47 2.61 -8.93
C ALA A 72 3.43 1.51 -8.45
N HIS A 73 4.70 1.64 -8.85
CA HIS A 73 5.74 0.67 -8.55
C HIS A 73 5.95 0.52 -7.03
N SER A 74 6.07 -0.70 -6.51
CA SER A 74 6.13 -0.96 -5.08
C SER A 74 6.89 -2.24 -4.74
N ARG A 75 7.47 -2.26 -3.54
CA ARG A 75 8.05 -3.47 -2.95
C ARG A 75 6.95 -4.49 -2.61
N MET A 76 5.78 -3.99 -2.21
CA MET A 76 4.57 -4.77 -1.98
C MET A 76 3.35 -3.96 -2.38
N HIS A 77 2.37 -4.62 -2.99
CA HIS A 77 1.05 -4.07 -3.25
C HIS A 77 -0.02 -5.11 -2.92
N SER A 78 -1.06 -4.67 -2.24
CA SER A 78 -2.26 -5.45 -1.98
C SER A 78 -3.51 -4.60 -2.23
N ARG A 79 -4.43 -5.12 -3.04
CA ARG A 79 -5.70 -4.48 -3.38
C ARG A 79 -6.88 -5.42 -3.14
N ALA A 80 -7.96 -4.88 -2.61
CA ALA A 80 -9.23 -5.55 -2.40
C ALA A 80 -10.37 -4.80 -3.10
N GLU A 81 -11.29 -5.57 -3.70
CA GLU A 81 -12.55 -5.07 -4.23
C GLU A 81 -13.71 -5.66 -3.42
N ILE A 82 -14.52 -4.78 -2.83
CA ILE A 82 -15.59 -5.17 -1.90
C ILE A 82 -16.93 -4.69 -2.45
N ASP A 83 -17.90 -5.60 -2.49
CA ASP A 83 -19.31 -5.26 -2.74
C ASP A 83 -19.97 -4.95 -1.40
N LEU A 84 -20.25 -3.66 -1.15
CA LEU A 84 -20.86 -3.21 0.11
C LEU A 84 -22.34 -3.54 0.21
N THR A 85 -22.99 -3.90 -0.90
CA THR A 85 -24.40 -4.32 -0.90
C THR A 85 -24.54 -5.77 -0.50
N ARG A 86 -23.69 -6.64 -1.07
CA ARG A 86 -23.64 -8.07 -0.74
C ARG A 86 -22.75 -8.38 0.47
N ARG A 87 -21.95 -7.40 0.92
CA ARG A 87 -20.98 -7.53 2.01
C ARG A 87 -19.98 -8.65 1.73
N GLU A 88 -19.43 -8.63 0.51
CA GLU A 88 -18.59 -9.69 -0.03
C GLU A 88 -17.26 -9.12 -0.53
N LEU A 89 -16.16 -9.82 -0.25
CA LEU A 89 -14.88 -9.60 -0.89
C LEU A 89 -14.96 -10.20 -2.30
N VAL A 90 -15.13 -9.36 -3.31
CA VAL A 90 -15.32 -9.78 -4.70
C VAL A 90 -14.02 -10.31 -5.30
N SER A 91 -12.93 -9.60 -5.05
CA SER A 91 -11.60 -10.01 -5.51
C SER A 91 -10.52 -9.37 -4.66
N GLN A 92 -9.33 -9.96 -4.72
CA GLN A 92 -8.11 -9.39 -4.20
C GLN A 92 -6.97 -9.64 -5.18
N HIS A 93 -5.99 -8.75 -5.17
CA HIS A 93 -4.81 -8.82 -6.02
C HIS A 93 -3.58 -8.39 -5.24
N HIS A 94 -2.51 -9.18 -5.34
CA HIS A 94 -1.25 -8.94 -4.65
C HIS A 94 -0.11 -8.98 -5.66
N ARG A 95 0.88 -8.10 -5.53
CA ARG A 95 2.10 -8.15 -6.34
C ARG A 95 3.30 -7.59 -5.58
N CYS A 96 4.47 -7.98 -6.04
CA CYS A 96 5.74 -7.34 -5.73
C CYS A 96 6.38 -6.96 -7.05
N ASP A 97 6.90 -5.74 -7.19
CA ASP A 97 7.75 -5.43 -8.33
C ASP A 97 9.17 -5.97 -8.13
N ASP A 98 9.91 -6.08 -9.23
CA ASP A 98 11.26 -6.61 -9.24
C ASP A 98 12.15 -5.93 -8.20
N THR A 99 12.93 -6.74 -7.48
CA THR A 99 14.10 -6.26 -6.78
C THR A 99 15.27 -6.23 -7.75
N ILE A 100 15.92 -5.06 -7.89
CA ILE A 100 17.05 -4.88 -8.79
C ILE A 100 18.28 -4.52 -7.96
N GLN A 101 19.29 -5.39 -8.01
CA GLN A 101 20.60 -5.15 -7.42
C GLN A 101 21.51 -4.48 -8.45
N ILE A 102 22.24 -3.46 -8.03
CA ILE A 102 23.16 -2.67 -8.86
C ILE A 102 24.58 -2.79 -8.31
N ASP A 103 25.55 -2.85 -9.21
CA ASP A 103 26.95 -2.59 -8.88
C ASP A 103 27.13 -1.08 -8.66
N PRO A 104 27.53 -0.64 -7.46
CA PRO A 104 27.58 0.78 -7.13
C PRO A 104 28.70 1.55 -7.86
N GLU A 105 29.70 0.87 -8.40
CA GLU A 105 30.84 1.50 -9.10
C GLU A 105 30.52 1.70 -10.58
N THR A 106 29.86 0.72 -11.20
CA THR A 106 29.62 0.71 -12.65
C THR A 106 28.19 1.08 -13.05
N GLY A 107 27.22 0.90 -12.14
CA GLY A 107 25.80 1.02 -12.42
C GLY A 107 25.20 -0.20 -13.15
N GLU A 108 25.95 -1.29 -13.30
CA GLU A 108 25.49 -2.52 -13.95
C GLU A 108 24.49 -3.28 -13.06
N GLU A 109 23.51 -3.93 -13.70
CA GLU A 109 22.55 -4.79 -13.02
C GLU A 109 23.21 -6.13 -12.65
N VAL A 110 23.25 -6.42 -11.36
CA VAL A 110 23.83 -7.67 -10.81
C VAL A 110 22.75 -8.74 -10.64
N CYS A 111 21.53 -8.32 -10.31
CA CYS A 111 20.40 -9.22 -10.12
C CYS A 111 19.08 -8.50 -10.39
N ARG A 112 18.11 -9.25 -10.91
CA ARG A 112 16.70 -8.86 -11.03
C ARG A 112 15.83 -10.06 -10.73
N GLU A 113 15.06 -9.96 -9.65
CA GLU A 113 14.12 -11.01 -9.27
C GLU A 113 12.86 -10.43 -8.63
N THR A 114 11.71 -10.99 -9.01
CA THR A 114 10.42 -10.69 -8.39
C THR A 114 10.30 -11.43 -7.04
N PRO A 115 10.03 -10.74 -5.92
CA PRO A 115 9.75 -11.39 -4.64
C PRO A 115 8.49 -12.27 -4.68
N ASP A 116 8.43 -13.27 -3.79
CA ASP A 116 7.23 -14.08 -3.60
C ASP A 116 6.16 -13.27 -2.84
N ASN A 117 4.92 -13.38 -3.27
CA ASN A 117 3.76 -12.69 -2.70
C ASN A 117 2.72 -13.65 -2.09
N SER A 118 3.08 -14.93 -1.92
CA SER A 118 2.15 -15.95 -1.40
C SER A 118 1.69 -15.73 0.03
N ASP A 119 2.40 -14.89 0.80
CA ASP A 119 2.11 -14.51 2.19
C ASP A 119 1.49 -13.10 2.27
N MET A 120 0.67 -12.75 1.28
CA MET A 120 -0.15 -11.53 1.26
C MET A 120 -1.61 -11.91 1.05
N ALA A 121 -2.49 -11.43 1.92
CA ALA A 121 -3.91 -11.63 1.76
C ALA A 121 -4.77 -10.58 2.48
N PHE A 122 -5.98 -10.42 1.96
CA PHE A 122 -7.15 -9.96 2.69
C PHE A 122 -8.01 -11.15 3.10
N GLU A 123 -8.43 -11.16 4.36
CA GLU A 123 -9.10 -12.30 4.97
C GLU A 123 -10.26 -11.88 5.86
N ALA A 124 -11.15 -12.85 6.12
CA ALA A 124 -12.16 -12.76 7.18
C ALA A 124 -13.05 -11.50 7.09
N LEU A 125 -13.56 -11.17 5.90
CA LEU A 125 -14.60 -10.14 5.79
C LEU A 125 -15.81 -10.57 6.61
N ALA A 126 -16.08 -9.83 7.68
CA ALA A 126 -17.16 -10.10 8.61
C ALA A 126 -17.92 -8.82 8.91
N GLN A 127 -19.17 -8.96 9.32
CA GLN A 127 -19.97 -7.84 9.81
C GLN A 127 -20.21 -8.01 11.31
N ASP A 128 -19.99 -6.94 12.05
CA ASP A 128 -20.43 -6.83 13.43
C ASP A 128 -21.98 -6.70 13.48
N PRO A 129 -22.68 -7.61 14.17
CA PRO A 129 -24.15 -7.65 14.15
C PRO A 129 -24.82 -6.49 14.88
N ASP A 130 -24.11 -5.84 15.81
CA ASP A 130 -24.66 -4.78 16.66
C ASP A 130 -24.47 -3.40 16.03
N THR A 131 -23.33 -3.19 15.38
CA THR A 131 -22.94 -1.90 14.77
C THR A 131 -23.11 -1.87 13.26
N GLY A 132 -23.20 -3.03 12.61
CA GLY A 132 -23.24 -3.15 11.15
C GLY A 132 -21.91 -2.86 10.45
N VAL A 133 -20.84 -2.56 11.19
CA VAL A 133 -19.50 -2.28 10.66
C VAL A 133 -18.92 -3.55 10.05
N LEU A 134 -18.34 -3.43 8.85
CA LEU A 134 -17.59 -4.54 8.25
C LEU A 134 -16.13 -4.47 8.72
N SER A 135 -15.54 -5.61 9.03
CA SER A 135 -14.11 -5.76 9.36
C SER A 135 -13.46 -6.65 8.30
N LEU A 136 -12.30 -6.24 7.79
CA LEU A 136 -11.46 -7.01 6.87
C LEU A 136 -10.04 -7.07 7.42
N LYS A 137 -9.49 -8.27 7.61
CA LYS A 137 -8.09 -8.42 8.01
C LYS A 137 -7.20 -8.29 6.78
N VAL A 138 -6.03 -7.70 6.97
CA VAL A 138 -5.00 -7.63 5.94
C VAL A 138 -3.65 -8.04 6.53
N HIS A 139 -2.90 -8.84 5.79
CA HIS A 139 -1.51 -9.13 6.08
C HIS A 139 -0.68 -9.09 4.80
N GLY A 140 0.59 -8.77 4.93
CA GLY A 140 1.56 -8.92 3.86
C GLY A 140 2.94 -9.17 4.44
N SER A 141 3.66 -10.10 3.85
CA SER A 141 5.02 -10.47 4.20
C SER A 141 5.76 -10.89 2.92
N THR A 142 6.92 -10.30 2.67
CA THR A 142 7.82 -10.72 1.58
C THR A 142 9.26 -10.39 1.92
N LYS A 143 10.23 -10.84 1.12
CA LYS A 143 11.65 -10.55 1.35
C LYS A 143 12.39 -10.25 0.06
N ASN A 144 13.49 -9.50 0.17
CA ASN A 144 14.36 -9.16 -0.96
C ASN A 144 14.84 -10.45 -1.66
N ALA A 145 14.42 -10.62 -2.92
CA ALA A 145 14.66 -11.83 -3.69
C ALA A 145 16.12 -11.97 -4.13
N CYS A 146 16.82 -10.88 -4.39
CA CYS A 146 18.22 -10.87 -4.86
C CYS A 146 19.25 -11.06 -3.74
N MET A 147 18.89 -10.81 -2.48
CA MET A 147 19.80 -10.99 -1.34
C MET A 147 19.92 -12.47 -0.94
N LYS A 148 20.87 -13.18 -1.57
CA LYS A 148 21.09 -14.63 -1.39
C LYS A 148 22.52 -14.99 -0.97
N VAL A 149 22.65 -16.05 -0.18
CA VAL A 149 23.92 -16.76 0.09
C VAL A 149 23.71 -18.23 -0.27
N ALA A 150 24.48 -18.76 -1.22
CA ALA A 150 24.35 -20.14 -1.71
C ALA A 150 22.89 -20.54 -2.06
N ASN A 151 22.17 -19.66 -2.76
CA ASN A 151 20.75 -19.77 -3.13
C ASN A 151 19.73 -19.69 -1.98
N ILE A 152 20.17 -19.37 -0.75
CA ILE A 152 19.29 -19.13 0.40
C ILE A 152 19.04 -17.63 0.50
N LYS A 153 17.78 -17.19 0.50
CA LYS A 153 17.41 -15.79 0.75
C LYS A 153 17.67 -15.43 2.21
N VAL A 154 18.53 -14.45 2.47
CA VAL A 154 18.99 -14.08 3.82
C VAL A 154 18.45 -12.73 4.32
N SER A 155 17.68 -12.04 3.48
CA SER A 155 17.00 -10.81 3.87
C SER A 155 15.89 -11.07 4.90
N PRO A 156 15.72 -10.16 5.88
CA PRO A 156 14.51 -10.13 6.71
C PRO A 156 13.27 -9.88 5.85
N ASN A 157 12.10 -10.16 6.42
CA ASN A 157 10.84 -9.88 5.75
C ASN A 157 10.46 -8.40 5.90
N LEU A 158 9.80 -7.87 4.89
CA LEU A 158 9.04 -6.64 4.96
C LEU A 158 7.59 -7.01 5.26
N ASP A 159 7.09 -6.55 6.41
CA ASP A 159 5.81 -6.97 6.96
C ASP A 159 4.83 -5.80 7.13
N TYR A 160 3.54 -6.10 7.02
CA TYR A 160 2.46 -5.31 7.60
C TYR A 160 1.28 -6.21 7.98
N THR A 161 0.51 -5.79 8.97
CA THR A 161 -0.71 -6.49 9.39
C THR A 161 -1.70 -5.49 9.98
N GLY A 162 -3.00 -5.74 9.84
CA GLY A 162 -4.00 -4.87 10.44
C GLY A 162 -5.42 -5.30 10.19
N GLU A 163 -6.34 -4.51 10.72
CA GLU A 163 -7.77 -4.61 10.46
C GLU A 163 -8.25 -3.33 9.78
N ILE A 164 -9.09 -3.52 8.76
CA ILE A 164 -9.77 -2.45 8.03
C ILE A 164 -11.23 -2.49 8.43
N SER A 165 -11.68 -1.46 9.15
CA SER A 165 -13.09 -1.27 9.52
C SER A 165 -13.79 -0.37 8.51
N ILE A 166 -14.98 -0.77 8.06
CA ILE A 166 -15.78 -0.08 7.05
C ILE A 166 -17.17 0.19 7.64
N ALA A 167 -17.45 1.46 7.95
CA ALA A 167 -18.74 1.91 8.44
C ALA A 167 -19.47 2.69 7.35
N MET A 168 -20.76 2.39 7.13
CA MET A 168 -21.63 3.15 6.23
C MET A 168 -22.58 4.00 7.07
N ASP A 169 -22.96 5.17 6.56
CA ASP A 169 -24.09 5.91 7.10
C ASP A 169 -25.43 5.28 6.69
N ASP A 170 -26.52 5.73 7.31
CA ASP A 170 -27.85 5.14 7.18
C ASP A 170 -28.38 5.20 5.74
N ASP A 171 -28.07 6.28 5.00
CA ASP A 171 -28.47 6.46 3.60
C ASP A 171 -27.46 5.86 2.60
N ARG A 172 -26.37 5.29 3.12
CA ARG A 172 -25.25 4.70 2.37
C ARG A 172 -24.59 5.68 1.41
N THR A 173 -24.63 6.98 1.66
CA THR A 173 -23.99 7.98 0.79
C THR A 173 -22.54 8.24 1.20
N MET A 174 -22.16 7.84 2.41
CA MET A 174 -20.81 7.96 2.96
C MET A 174 -20.29 6.63 3.52
N VAL A 175 -19.00 6.40 3.31
CA VAL A 175 -18.23 5.30 3.92
C VAL A 175 -17.10 5.89 4.75
N THR A 176 -16.94 5.39 5.96
CA THR A 176 -15.75 5.63 6.79
C THR A 176 -14.88 4.38 6.76
N VAL A 177 -13.65 4.51 6.27
CA VAL A 177 -12.63 3.45 6.26
C VAL A 177 -11.62 3.76 7.35
N THR A 178 -11.39 2.81 8.25
CA THR A 178 -10.35 2.90 9.29
C THR A 178 -9.36 1.77 9.14
N PHE A 179 -8.07 2.07 9.11
CA PHE A 179 -7.00 1.10 9.27
C PHE A 179 -6.48 1.17 10.70
N ASP A 180 -6.37 0.02 11.38
CA ASP A 180 -5.73 -0.12 12.69
C ASP A 180 -4.80 -1.33 12.63
N GLY A 181 -3.50 -1.10 12.73
CA GLY A 181 -2.53 -2.15 12.46
C GLY A 181 -1.08 -1.76 12.71
N TRP A 182 -0.19 -2.63 12.26
CA TRP A 182 1.25 -2.53 12.37
C TRP A 182 1.88 -2.52 10.98
N ILE A 183 2.74 -1.54 10.74
CA ILE A 183 3.61 -1.47 9.56
C ILE A 183 5.06 -1.50 10.01
N GLU A 184 5.97 -1.77 9.09
CA GLU A 184 7.40 -1.57 9.36
C GLU A 184 7.76 -0.08 9.44
N THR A 185 8.91 0.20 10.06
CA THR A 185 9.48 1.56 10.09
C THR A 185 10.24 1.93 8.80
N TYR A 186 10.55 0.91 7.99
CA TYR A 186 11.13 0.99 6.66
C TYR A 186 10.42 -0.03 5.76
N PRO A 187 10.04 0.27 4.51
CA PRO A 187 10.22 1.53 3.81
C PRO A 187 9.01 2.47 4.07
N ALA A 188 8.59 3.26 3.08
CA ALA A 188 7.36 4.06 3.17
C ALA A 188 6.13 3.20 2.88
N PHE A 189 5.00 3.55 3.51
CA PHE A 189 3.72 2.88 3.34
C PHE A 189 2.63 3.89 2.99
N GLU A 190 1.68 3.49 2.15
CA GLU A 190 0.53 4.31 1.80
C GLU A 190 -0.69 3.43 1.60
N MET A 191 -1.86 3.95 1.94
CA MET A 191 -3.13 3.28 1.72
C MET A 191 -4.16 4.27 1.21
N TYR A 192 -4.94 3.82 0.24
CA TYR A 192 -6.00 4.60 -0.37
C TYR A 192 -7.28 3.77 -0.46
N ALA A 193 -8.39 4.46 -0.64
CA ALA A 193 -9.68 3.85 -0.88
C ALA A 193 -10.46 4.65 -1.93
N ALA A 194 -11.30 3.98 -2.71
CA ALA A 194 -12.18 4.60 -3.69
C ALA A 194 -13.55 3.93 -3.65
N VAL A 195 -14.62 4.72 -3.75
CA VAL A 195 -16.00 4.22 -3.77
C VAL A 195 -16.58 4.30 -5.17
N ASN A 196 -17.34 3.28 -5.60
CA ASN A 196 -18.04 3.26 -6.89
C ASN A 196 -17.14 3.59 -8.11
N GLY A 197 -15.85 3.24 -8.06
CA GLY A 197 -14.88 3.57 -9.11
C GLY A 197 -14.53 5.07 -9.23
N GLY A 198 -14.85 5.87 -8.21
CA GLY A 198 -14.53 7.30 -8.14
C GLY A 198 -13.06 7.58 -7.83
N ALA A 199 -12.77 8.84 -7.52
CA ALA A 199 -11.40 9.27 -7.21
C ALA A 199 -10.92 8.66 -5.87
N PRO A 200 -9.64 8.25 -5.78
CA PRO A 200 -9.05 7.76 -4.54
C PRO A 200 -9.00 8.85 -3.47
N VAL A 201 -9.22 8.43 -2.23
CA VAL A 201 -8.98 9.20 -1.00
C VAL A 201 -7.85 8.54 -0.22
N VAL A 202 -6.95 9.36 0.30
CA VAL A 202 -5.87 8.91 1.20
C VAL A 202 -6.47 8.39 2.50
N VAL A 203 -6.17 7.14 2.85
CA VAL A 203 -6.39 6.61 4.20
C VAL A 203 -5.20 6.99 5.08
N PHE A 204 -3.98 6.68 4.64
CA PHE A 204 -2.75 7.15 5.26
C PHE A 204 -1.60 7.23 4.26
N GLN A 205 -0.59 8.03 4.61
CA GLN A 205 0.72 8.09 3.95
C GLN A 205 1.77 8.21 5.05
N GLU A 206 2.63 7.22 5.13
CA GLU A 206 3.66 7.10 6.15
C GLU A 206 5.03 6.98 5.49
N GLY A 207 5.87 8.01 5.68
CA GLY A 207 7.23 7.98 5.19
C GLY A 207 8.10 6.98 5.97
N VAL A 208 9.30 6.73 5.44
CA VAL A 208 10.34 6.03 6.18
C VAL A 208 10.59 6.79 7.49
N GLN A 209 10.59 6.08 8.63
CA GLN A 209 10.87 6.71 9.90
C GLN A 209 12.32 7.22 9.93
N ALA A 210 12.54 8.41 10.49
CA ALA A 210 13.89 9.00 10.56
C ALA A 210 14.90 8.03 11.20
N GLY A 211 16.00 7.78 10.49
CA GLY A 211 17.05 6.84 10.90
C GLY A 211 16.71 5.35 10.74
N ALA A 212 15.52 4.99 10.24
CA ALA A 212 15.19 3.62 9.91
C ALA A 212 15.90 3.18 8.62
N THR A 213 16.32 1.92 8.61
CA THR A 213 17.09 1.28 7.55
C THR A 213 16.54 -0.13 7.31
N PRO A 214 17.01 -0.85 6.29
CA PRO A 214 16.67 -2.26 6.12
C PRO A 214 16.96 -3.17 7.33
N LEU A 215 17.82 -2.77 8.30
CA LEU A 215 18.03 -3.54 9.54
C LEU A 215 16.81 -3.56 10.45
N ASN A 216 15.91 -2.58 10.30
CA ASN A 216 14.70 -2.48 11.11
C ASN A 216 13.64 -3.52 10.73
N LEU A 217 13.82 -4.23 9.61
CA LEU A 217 12.97 -5.32 9.13
C LEU A 217 13.14 -6.63 9.91
N ALA A 218 14.06 -6.67 10.89
CA ALA A 218 14.31 -7.89 11.65
C ALA A 218 13.19 -8.14 12.66
N GLY A 219 12.37 -9.15 12.38
CA GLY A 219 11.23 -9.52 13.24
C GLY A 219 9.91 -9.06 12.65
N PRO A 220 8.82 -9.03 13.44
CA PRO A 220 7.53 -8.54 12.99
C PRO A 220 7.48 -7.01 12.93
N ALA A 221 6.57 -6.48 12.13
CA ALA A 221 6.22 -5.05 12.06
C ALA A 221 6.05 -4.41 13.45
N THR A 222 6.74 -3.28 13.67
CA THR A 222 6.87 -2.66 15.00
C THR A 222 6.19 -1.30 15.15
N ARG A 223 5.69 -0.69 14.06
CA ARG A 223 5.08 0.64 14.10
C ARG A 223 3.56 0.52 14.04
N GLN A 224 2.89 0.69 15.19
CA GLN A 224 1.44 0.76 15.24
C GLN A 224 0.94 2.09 14.66
N ILE A 225 -0.07 2.02 13.81
CA ILE A 225 -0.76 3.18 13.24
C ILE A 225 -2.27 2.98 13.27
N LYS A 226 -3.00 4.09 13.37
CA LYS A 226 -4.45 4.12 13.22
C LYS A 226 -4.89 5.36 12.46
N TYR A 227 -5.56 5.15 11.33
CA TYR A 227 -5.99 6.23 10.44
C TYR A 227 -7.41 6.00 9.95
N THR A 228 -8.13 7.09 9.72
CA THR A 228 -9.51 7.07 9.26
C THR A 228 -9.70 8.04 8.10
N ALA A 229 -10.35 7.57 7.04
CA ALA A 229 -10.79 8.39 5.92
C ALA A 229 -12.30 8.29 5.73
N ARG A 230 -12.90 9.37 5.24
CA ARG A 230 -14.31 9.42 4.84
C ARG A 230 -14.40 9.60 3.33
N LEU A 231 -15.25 8.80 2.71
CA LEU A 231 -15.46 8.77 1.28
C LEU A 231 -16.94 8.95 1.02
N SER A 232 -17.27 9.84 0.10
CA SER A 232 -18.60 9.95 -0.48
C SER A 232 -18.46 9.98 -1.99
N ARG A 233 -19.55 9.70 -2.71
CA ARG A 233 -19.59 10.08 -4.11
C ARG A 233 -19.57 11.61 -4.14
N GLY A 234 -18.51 12.22 -4.68
CA GLY A 234 -18.55 13.64 -5.02
C GLY A 234 -19.76 13.88 -5.93
N ALA A 235 -20.55 14.91 -5.63
CA ALA A 235 -21.78 15.24 -6.35
C ALA A 235 -21.54 15.41 -7.86
#